data_AF-A0A098TMG3-F1
#
_entry.id   AF-A0A098TMG3-F1
#
_cell.length_a   1.000
_cell.length_b   1.000
_cell.length_c   1.000
_cell.angle_alpha   90.00
_cell.angle_beta   90.00
_cell.angle_gamma   90.00
#
_symmetry.space_group_name_H-M   'P 1'
#
loop_
_entity.id
_entity.type
_entity.pdbx_description
1 polymer ?
#
loop_
_entity_poly.entity_id
_entity_poly.type
_entity_poly.pdbx_seq_one_letter_code
_entity_poly.pdbx_strand_id
1 'polypeptide(L)'
;MKTFTRRSFFTTVTLARGFALAVHPISVNVIRTDLHELIAGAVQISVADGVIPAYRAMPNTGNFSSHGFINMGSKVIAIKS
;
A
#
# COMPACT_ATOMS: atom_id res chain seq x y z
N MET A 1 39.97 -26.93 -14.05
CA MET A 1 40.26 -25.63 -13.40
C MET A 1 40.02 -24.52 -14.40
N LYS A 2 39.22 -23.50 -14.07
CA LYS A 2 39.11 -22.29 -14.92
C LYS A 2 40.39 -21.47 -14.73
N THR A 3 41.22 -21.40 -15.77
CA THR A 3 42.44 -20.59 -15.77
C THR A 3 42.08 -19.12 -15.89
N PHE A 4 42.38 -18.31 -14.87
CA PHE A 4 42.17 -16.87 -14.91
C PHE A 4 43.24 -16.20 -15.78
N THR A 5 42.82 -15.63 -16.90
CA THR A 5 43.66 -14.74 -17.72
C THR A 5 43.48 -13.29 -17.29
N ARG A 6 44.54 -12.47 -17.40
CA ARG A 6 44.50 -11.03 -17.03
C ARG A 6 43.34 -10.31 -17.70
N ARG A 7 43.05 -10.62 -18.96
CA ARG A 7 41.93 -10.02 -19.71
C ARG A 7 40.57 -10.34 -19.07
N SER A 8 40.35 -11.59 -18.68
CA SER A 8 39.10 -12.02 -18.03
C SER A 8 38.92 -11.31 -16.69
N PHE A 9 40.00 -11.14 -15.92
CA PHE A 9 39.96 -10.40 -14.66
C PHE A 9 39.59 -8.93 -14.88
N PHE A 10 40.24 -8.25 -15.83
CA PHE A 10 39.91 -6.86 -16.15
C PHE A 10 38.47 -6.70 -16.65
N THR A 11 37.99 -7.57 -17.54
CA THR A 11 36.61 -7.51 -18.03
C THR A 11 35.60 -7.65 -16.89
N THR A 12 35.80 -8.59 -15.96
CA THR A 12 34.90 -8.78 -14.82
C THR A 12 34.90 -7.58 -13.87
N VAL A 13 36.09 -7.06 -13.54
CA VAL A 13 36.21 -5.91 -12.62
C VAL A 13 35.61 -4.64 -13.22
N THR A 14 35.84 -4.37 -14.51
CA THR A 14 35.31 -3.18 -15.18
C THR A 14 33.78 -3.24 -15.31
N LEU A 15 33.22 -4.41 -15.64
CA LEU A 15 31.77 -4.59 -15.70
C LEU A 15 31.12 -4.38 -14.33
N ALA A 16 31.65 -5.01 -13.28
CA ALA A 16 31.12 -4.88 -11.93
C ALA A 16 31.19 -3.43 -11.44
N ARG A 17 32.30 -2.74 -11.69
CA ARG A 17 32.46 -1.32 -11.31
C ARG A 17 31.56 -0.39 -12.12
N GLY A 18 31.48 -0.59 -13.44
CA GLY A 18 30.61 0.20 -14.31
C GLY A 18 29.13 0.04 -13.96
N PHE A 19 28.70 -1.19 -13.67
CA PHE A 19 27.35 -1.47 -13.18
C PHE A 19 27.09 -0.81 -11.82
N ALA A 20 28.01 -0.97 -10.87
CA ALA A 20 27.87 -0.36 -9.54
C ALA A 20 27.79 1.18 -9.60
N LEU A 21 28.52 1.81 -10.52
CA LEU A 21 28.49 3.26 -10.72
C LEU A 21 27.21 3.71 -11.45
N ALA A 22 26.74 2.94 -12.44
CA ALA A 22 25.53 3.27 -13.17
C ALA A 22 24.27 3.12 -12.30
N VAL A 23 24.23 2.09 -11.45
CA VAL A 23 23.06 1.71 -10.65
C VAL A 23 22.96 2.50 -9.34
N HIS A 24 23.32 3.80 -9.36
CA HIS A 24 23.21 4.74 -8.23
C HIS A 24 22.17 4.28 -7.20
N PRO A 25 22.50 4.19 -5.90
CA PRO A 25 21.55 3.68 -4.91
C PRO A 25 20.24 4.41 -5.12
N ILE A 26 19.21 3.66 -5.53
CA ILE A 26 17.86 4.18 -5.57
C ILE A 26 17.43 4.29 -4.11
N SER A 27 17.84 5.39 -3.45
CA SER A 27 17.22 5.86 -2.23
C SER A 27 15.82 6.36 -2.61
N VAL A 28 15.00 5.42 -3.08
CA VAL A 28 13.57 5.58 -3.24
C VAL A 28 13.07 5.86 -1.84
N ASN A 29 12.66 7.10 -1.61
CA ASN A 29 11.73 7.39 -0.54
C ASN A 29 10.49 6.55 -0.88
N VAL A 30 10.41 5.35 -0.31
CA VAL A 30 9.27 4.46 -0.48
C VAL A 30 8.05 5.33 -0.20
N ILE A 31 7.17 5.49 -1.18
CA ILE A 31 5.88 6.14 -0.98
C ILE A 31 5.13 5.23 -0.01
N ARG A 32 5.31 5.50 1.28
CA ARG A 32 4.53 4.92 2.36
C ARG A 32 3.16 5.55 2.18
N THR A 33 2.23 4.81 1.59
CA THR A 33 0.81 5.10 1.74
C THR A 33 0.51 4.96 3.21
N ASP A 34 0.39 6.10 3.85
CA ASP A 34 0.15 6.19 5.26
C ASP A 34 -1.27 5.73 5.61
N LEU A 35 -1.42 5.09 6.77
CA LEU A 35 -2.74 4.81 7.36
C LEU A 35 -3.22 5.99 8.21
N HIS A 36 -2.41 7.04 8.38
CA HIS A 36 -2.87 8.30 8.94
C HIS A 36 -4.10 8.77 8.13
N GLU A 37 -5.23 8.93 8.83
CA GLU A 37 -6.56 9.20 8.26
C GLU A 37 -7.31 8.02 7.60
N LEU A 38 -6.84 6.77 7.72
CA LEU A 38 -7.52 5.57 7.21
C LEU A 38 -7.86 4.59 8.36
N ILE A 39 -9.14 4.33 8.59
CA ILE A 39 -9.61 3.26 9.46
C ILE A 39 -9.56 1.96 8.65
N ALA A 40 -8.46 1.22 8.78
CA ALA A 40 -8.25 -0.09 8.17
C ALA A 40 -8.21 -1.19 9.24
N GLY A 41 -9.05 -2.22 9.10
CA GLY A 41 -9.12 -3.29 10.08
C GLY A 41 -10.01 -4.46 9.71
N ALA A 42 -9.87 -5.56 10.46
CA ALA A 42 -10.74 -6.71 10.37
C ALA A 42 -12.11 -6.35 10.97
N VAL A 43 -13.18 -6.63 10.23
CA VAL A 43 -14.58 -6.42 10.64
C VAL A 43 -15.30 -7.75 10.56
N GLN A 44 -16.14 -7.99 11.56
CA GLN A 44 -17.01 -9.16 11.59
C GLN A 44 -18.40 -8.75 11.12
N ILE A 45 -18.86 -9.34 10.01
CA ILE A 45 -20.22 -9.11 9.51
C ILE A 45 -21.08 -10.25 10.05
N SER A 46 -22.02 -9.91 10.94
CA SER A 46 -23.01 -10.86 11.45
C SER A 46 -24.07 -11.09 10.37
N VAL A 47 -24.19 -12.33 9.91
CA VAL A 47 -25.26 -12.80 9.02
C VAL A 47 -26.16 -13.78 9.78
N ALA A 48 -27.33 -14.10 9.25
CA ALA A 48 -28.28 -14.99 9.91
C ALA A 48 -27.66 -16.36 10.27
N ASP A 49 -26.73 -16.84 9.45
CA ASP A 49 -26.11 -18.17 9.57
C ASP A 49 -24.69 -18.16 10.17
N GLY A 50 -24.21 -17.01 10.69
CA GLY A 50 -22.89 -16.96 11.34
C GLY A 50 -22.15 -15.63 11.20
N VAL A 51 -20.83 -15.68 11.39
CA VAL A 51 -19.96 -14.50 11.33
C VAL A 51 -19.00 -14.63 10.14
N ILE A 52 -19.06 -13.67 9.22
CA ILE A 52 -18.15 -13.60 8.08
C ILE A 52 -17.01 -12.63 8.41
N PRO A 53 -15.74 -13.09 8.44
CA PRO A 53 -14.60 -12.19 8.58
C PRO A 53 -14.42 -11.39 7.29
N ALA A 54 -14.36 -10.07 7.40
CA ALA A 54 -14.13 -9.16 6.29
C ALA A 54 -13.02 -8.16 6.63
N TYR A 55 -12.42 -7.56 5.61
CA TYR A 55 -11.46 -6.48 5.79
C TYR A 55 -12.04 -5.18 5.26
N ARG A 56 -12.03 -4.12 6.07
CA ARG A 56 -12.57 -2.81 5.70
C ARG A 56 -11.52 -1.73 5.86
N ALA A 57 -11.39 -0.89 4.83
CA ALA A 57 -10.62 0.34 4.86
C ALA A 57 -11.53 1.51 4.46
N MET A 58 -11.68 2.52 5.33
CA MET A 58 -12.41 3.76 5.05
C MET A 58 -11.63 4.99 5.52
N PRO A 59 -11.86 6.18 4.93
CA PRO A 59 -11.39 7.44 5.50
C PRO A 59 -11.87 7.63 6.95
N ASN A 60 -11.04 8.19 7.83
CA ASN A 60 -11.44 8.48 9.21
C ASN A 60 -12.57 9.52 9.27
N THR A 61 -12.59 10.42 8.29
CA THR A 61 -13.54 11.53 8.14
C THR A 61 -13.94 11.59 6.67
N GLY A 62 -15.20 11.30 6.41
CA GLY A 62 -15.77 11.29 5.07
C GLY A 62 -17.27 11.42 5.18
N ASN A 63 -17.78 12.62 4.90
CA ASN A 63 -19.21 12.82 4.73
C ASN A 63 -19.57 12.34 3.32
N PHE A 64 -19.89 11.05 3.17
CA PHE A 64 -20.37 10.48 1.89
C PHE A 64 -21.79 10.95 1.51
N SER A 65 -22.32 11.92 2.25
CA SER A 65 -23.71 12.36 2.25
C SER A 65 -23.95 13.58 1.35
N SER A 66 -23.11 13.85 0.35
CA SER A 66 -23.43 14.91 -0.64
C SER A 66 -24.72 14.63 -1.41
N HIS A 67 -25.21 13.39 -1.36
CA HIS A 67 -26.59 13.03 -1.62
C HIS A 67 -27.29 12.52 -0.33
N GLY A 68 -27.64 13.45 0.57
CA GLY A 68 -28.89 13.40 1.34
C GLY A 68 -29.03 12.48 2.56
N PHE A 69 -27.98 11.83 3.08
CA PHE A 69 -28.14 10.98 4.28
C PHE A 69 -26.99 11.15 5.28
N ILE A 70 -27.18 11.98 6.30
CA ILE A 70 -26.26 12.04 7.45
C ILE A 70 -26.44 10.79 8.33
N ASN A 71 -25.40 9.97 8.45
CA ASN A 71 -25.39 8.83 9.36
C ASN A 71 -24.81 9.27 10.70
N MET A 72 -25.69 9.63 11.64
CA MET A 72 -25.38 9.68 13.06
C MET A 72 -26.05 8.48 13.69
N GLY A 73 -25.26 7.67 14.39
CA GLY A 73 -25.60 6.35 14.93
C GLY A 73 -27.08 6.11 15.19
N SER A 74 -27.58 5.02 14.59
CA SER A 74 -28.89 4.41 14.84
C SER A 74 -30.12 5.11 14.24
N LYS A 75 -30.01 6.26 13.57
CA LYS A 75 -31.18 6.92 12.97
C LYS A 75 -30.86 7.63 11.66
N VAL A 76 -31.22 7.01 10.54
CA VAL A 76 -31.17 7.64 9.21
C VAL A 76 -32.41 8.53 9.06
N ILE A 77 -32.22 9.85 9.08
CA ILE A 77 -33.28 10.81 8.76
C ILE A 77 -33.15 11.15 7.28
N ALA A 78 -34.17 10.80 6.49
CA ALA A 78 -34.26 11.22 5.09
C ALA A 78 -34.54 12.72 5.04
N ILE A 79 -33.61 13.50 4.49
CA ILE A 79 -33.85 14.91 4.19
C ILE A 79 -34.68 14.95 2.91
N LYS A 80 -35.98 15.25 3.02
CA LYS A 80 -36.85 15.49 1.86
C LYS A 80 -37.00 17.00 1.68
N SER A 81 -36.78 17.43 0.44
CA SER A 81 -36.87 18.80 -0.12
C SER A 81 -35.55 19.55 -0.21
#